data_AF-A0A2N9XKY7-F1
#
_entry.id   AF-A0A2N9XKY7-F1
#
_cell.length_a   1.000
_cell.length_b   1.000
_cell.length_c   1.000
_cell.angle_alpha   90.00
_cell.angle_beta   90.00
_cell.angle_gamma   90.00
#
_symmetry.space_group_name_H-M   'P 1'
#
loop_
_entity.id
_entity.type
_entity.pdbx_description
1 polymer ?
#
loop_
_entity_poly.entity_id
_entity_poly.type
_entity_poly.pdbx_seq_one_letter_code
_entity_poly.pdbx_strand_id
1 'polypeptide(L)'
;MPELITHTMKSAPKITLNADIFSIDQIPAAMDNMGWKVAPQLMRHWFSGKPAKGFNEMEKKAYMTGPAINIPSQHVNDSIVKMEWALRYKPVQKGFVKLKADWASEKGKIELRKQLVKNNGILRHYRDVREIDTLTVVNSTKIGDYLWGLGETINDYFGAIGKGNLKVAPQGYQDKFQGKDVFITEAIGFYIKDSYDFLGNEFLGIWNKKGILSKKQALQYMNAYDLKKWKFLYDMGMQWTVPVYNKDFREWQRIRNTGIDFIVFSDVLWIPPLSDDKIIELLNK
;
A
#
# COMPACT_ATOMS: atom_id res chain seq x y z
N MET A 1 32.32 -0.40 -9.01
CA MET A 1 32.10 1.06 -8.95
C MET A 1 32.17 1.58 -10.38
N PRO A 2 31.18 2.36 -10.85
CA PRO A 2 31.25 2.93 -12.19
C PRO A 2 32.20 4.13 -12.20
N GLU A 3 33.26 4.07 -13.01
CA GLU A 3 34.16 5.19 -13.26
C GLU A 3 33.55 6.10 -14.34
N LEU A 4 33.33 7.37 -14.02
CA LEU A 4 32.99 8.39 -15.01
C LEU A 4 34.28 8.90 -15.67
N ILE A 5 34.54 8.47 -16.90
CA ILE A 5 35.68 8.93 -17.70
C ILE A 5 35.28 10.23 -18.39
N THR A 6 35.78 11.38 -17.91
CA THR A 6 35.63 12.65 -18.62
C THR A 6 36.79 12.83 -19.61
N HIS A 7 36.47 13.15 -20.86
CA HIS A 7 37.47 13.45 -21.89
C HIS A 7 38.14 14.79 -21.56
N THR A 8 39.29 14.78 -20.90
CA THR A 8 40.16 15.95 -20.73
C THR A 8 41.47 15.74 -21.48
N MET A 9 42.02 16.82 -22.05
CA MET A 9 43.17 16.83 -22.97
C MET A 9 44.36 16.01 -22.45
N LYS A 10 45.13 15.39 -23.38
CA LYS A 10 46.21 14.40 -23.18
C LYS A 10 47.29 14.69 -22.12
N SER A 11 47.32 15.87 -21.50
CA SER A 11 48.30 16.28 -20.48
C SER A 11 47.68 16.80 -19.17
N ALA A 12 46.36 16.78 -19.02
CA ALA A 12 45.71 17.19 -17.76
C ALA A 12 45.88 16.10 -16.69
N PRO A 13 46.13 16.47 -15.41
CA PRO A 13 46.14 15.51 -14.31
C PRO A 13 44.82 14.74 -14.30
N LYS A 14 44.92 13.41 -14.23
CA LYS A 14 43.75 12.52 -14.18
C LYS A 14 43.06 12.72 -12.84
N ILE A 15 41.96 13.46 -12.82
CA ILE A 15 41.14 13.64 -11.62
C ILE A 15 40.18 12.45 -11.52
N THR A 16 40.39 11.57 -10.55
CA THR A 16 39.41 10.52 -10.23
C THR A 16 38.27 11.14 -9.44
N LEU A 17 37.09 11.20 -10.04
CA LEU A 17 35.85 11.60 -9.36
C LEU A 17 35.16 10.36 -8.80
N ASN A 18 35.15 10.21 -7.47
CA ASN A 18 34.38 9.17 -6.81
C ASN A 18 32.91 9.61 -6.76
N ALA A 19 32.09 9.05 -7.66
CA ALA A 19 30.67 9.31 -7.72
C ALA A 19 29.87 8.30 -6.88
N ASP A 20 29.11 8.78 -5.90
CA ASP A 20 28.25 7.94 -5.06
C ASP A 20 26.84 7.87 -5.64
N ILE A 21 26.73 7.31 -6.86
CA ILE A 21 25.46 7.27 -7.61
C ILE A 21 24.41 6.44 -6.84
N PHE A 22 23.20 6.98 -6.75
CA PHE A 22 22.02 6.31 -6.21
C PHE A 22 21.11 5.82 -7.35
N SER A 23 20.72 4.55 -7.31
CA SER A 23 19.78 3.91 -8.25
C SER A 23 18.51 3.45 -7.52
N ILE A 24 17.39 3.36 -8.22
CA ILE A 24 16.08 3.09 -7.59
C ILE A 24 16.00 1.71 -6.92
N ASP A 25 16.78 0.73 -7.38
CA ASP A 25 16.90 -0.59 -6.75
C ASP A 25 17.63 -0.55 -5.40
N GLN A 26 18.25 0.59 -5.05
CA GLN A 26 18.83 0.84 -3.73
C GLN A 26 17.83 1.44 -2.74
N ILE A 27 16.62 1.82 -3.18
CA ILE A 27 15.55 2.32 -2.31
C ILE A 27 15.24 1.34 -1.17
N PRO A 28 15.09 0.02 -1.38
CA PRO A 28 14.89 -0.93 -0.27
C PRO A 28 16.01 -0.91 0.77
N ALA A 29 17.27 -0.74 0.36
CA ALA A 29 18.40 -0.66 1.29
C ALA A 29 18.40 0.69 2.05
N ALA A 30 18.02 1.78 1.36
CA ALA A 30 17.84 3.09 2.00
C ALA A 30 16.71 3.05 3.05
N MET A 31 15.60 2.39 2.75
CA MET A 31 14.50 2.15 3.70
C MET A 31 14.96 1.29 4.90
N ASP A 32 15.77 0.25 4.68
CA ASP A 32 16.34 -0.53 5.79
C ASP A 32 17.20 0.35 6.71
N ASN A 33 18.01 1.26 6.13
CA ASN A 33 18.84 2.21 6.90
C ASN A 33 18.00 3.19 7.73
N MET A 34 16.76 3.45 7.33
CA MET A 34 15.79 4.22 8.12
C MET A 34 15.10 3.39 9.22
N GLY A 35 15.44 2.10 9.35
CA GLY A 35 14.81 1.17 10.28
C GLY A 35 13.43 0.68 9.85
N TRP A 36 13.01 0.97 8.62
CA TRP A 36 11.73 0.51 8.09
C TRP A 36 11.75 -1.01 7.87
N LYS A 37 10.59 -1.67 8.01
CA LYS A 37 10.50 -3.13 7.97
C LYS A 37 9.60 -3.61 6.85
N VAL A 38 8.44 -3.03 6.65
CA VAL A 38 7.43 -3.53 5.69
C VAL A 38 7.58 -2.90 4.31
N ALA A 39 7.77 -1.58 4.23
CA ALA A 39 8.00 -0.87 2.98
C ALA A 39 9.14 -1.47 2.13
N PRO A 40 10.33 -1.75 2.68
CA PRO A 40 11.40 -2.34 1.88
C PRO A 40 11.10 -3.76 1.41
N GLN A 41 10.30 -4.54 2.15
CA GLN A 41 9.87 -5.88 1.72
C GLN A 41 8.92 -5.81 0.53
N LEU A 42 7.93 -4.91 0.56
CA LEU A 42 7.02 -4.68 -0.58
C LEU A 42 7.79 -4.21 -1.82
N MET A 43 8.71 -3.28 -1.65
CA MET A 43 9.54 -2.79 -2.75
C MET A 43 10.43 -3.90 -3.34
N ARG A 44 11.04 -4.74 -2.49
CA ARG A 44 11.79 -5.93 -2.95
C ARG A 44 10.90 -6.92 -3.68
N HIS A 45 9.68 -7.16 -3.18
CA HIS A 45 8.72 -8.02 -3.85
C HIS A 45 8.40 -7.50 -5.25
N TRP A 46 8.12 -6.20 -5.37
CA TRP A 46 7.92 -5.54 -6.66
C TRP A 46 9.11 -5.79 -7.60
N PHE A 47 10.34 -5.44 -7.19
CA PHE A 47 11.55 -5.60 -8.00
C PHE A 47 11.85 -7.05 -8.39
N SER A 48 11.50 -8.01 -7.54
CA SER A 48 11.73 -9.45 -7.79
C SER A 48 10.81 -10.04 -8.86
N GLY A 49 9.66 -9.38 -9.14
CA GLY A 49 8.68 -9.86 -10.10
C GLY A 49 9.25 -9.97 -11.51
N LYS A 50 9.03 -11.11 -12.17
CA LYS A 50 9.52 -11.39 -13.52
C LYS A 50 8.56 -12.34 -14.27
N PRO A 51 8.25 -12.10 -15.57
CA PRO A 51 8.64 -10.93 -16.37
C PRO A 51 7.98 -9.65 -15.85
N ALA A 52 8.47 -8.48 -16.29
CA ALA A 52 7.89 -7.21 -15.87
C ALA A 52 6.40 -7.14 -16.26
N LYS A 53 5.55 -6.73 -15.32
CA LYS A 53 4.13 -6.52 -15.57
C LYS A 53 3.58 -5.40 -14.69
N GLY A 54 3.41 -4.23 -15.29
CA GLY A 54 2.66 -3.13 -14.71
C GLY A 54 1.16 -3.29 -14.93
N PHE A 55 0.36 -2.69 -14.05
CA PHE A 55 -1.06 -2.48 -14.30
C PHE A 55 -1.24 -1.39 -15.37
N ASN A 56 -2.35 -1.49 -16.11
CA ASN A 56 -3.01 -0.34 -16.73
C ASN A 56 -4.19 0.15 -15.87
N GLU A 57 -4.79 1.28 -16.22
CA GLU A 57 -5.91 1.87 -15.47
C GLU A 57 -7.13 0.93 -15.34
N MET A 58 -7.42 0.15 -16.38
CA MET A 58 -8.54 -0.81 -16.35
C MET A 58 -8.23 -1.99 -15.43
N GLU A 59 -7.02 -2.54 -15.50
CA GLU A 59 -6.56 -3.62 -14.60
C GLU A 59 -6.59 -3.16 -13.13
N LYS A 60 -6.01 -1.99 -12.83
CA LYS A 60 -6.03 -1.42 -11.47
C LYS A 60 -7.45 -1.24 -10.96
N LYS A 61 -8.33 -0.64 -11.76
CA LYS A 61 -9.74 -0.47 -11.40
C LYS A 61 -10.42 -1.82 -11.15
N ALA A 62 -10.26 -2.77 -12.06
CA ALA A 62 -10.86 -4.09 -11.95
C ALA A 62 -10.41 -4.83 -10.67
N TYR A 63 -9.11 -4.78 -10.35
CA TYR A 63 -8.58 -5.46 -9.15
C TYR A 63 -8.97 -4.76 -7.84
N MET A 64 -9.08 -3.42 -7.84
CA MET A 64 -9.48 -2.67 -6.65
C MET A 64 -10.97 -2.81 -6.33
N THR A 65 -11.84 -2.73 -7.34
CA THR A 65 -13.31 -2.66 -7.14
C THR A 65 -14.05 -3.95 -7.48
N GLY A 66 -13.46 -4.84 -8.27
CA GLY A 66 -14.07 -6.10 -8.69
C GLY A 66 -13.82 -7.26 -7.70
N PRO A 67 -14.34 -8.46 -8.02
CA PRO A 67 -14.09 -9.68 -7.26
C PRO A 67 -12.60 -9.98 -7.15
N ALA A 68 -12.08 -10.05 -5.92
CA ALA A 68 -10.66 -10.31 -5.70
C ALA A 68 -10.21 -11.72 -6.15
N ILE A 69 -11.13 -12.68 -6.22
CA ILE A 69 -10.83 -14.03 -6.72
C ILE A 69 -10.36 -14.02 -8.19
N ASN A 70 -10.67 -12.96 -8.94
CA ASN A 70 -10.25 -12.78 -10.32
C ASN A 70 -8.86 -12.15 -10.45
N ILE A 71 -8.22 -11.73 -9.34
CA ILE A 71 -6.86 -11.18 -9.37
C ILE A 71 -5.88 -12.34 -9.56
N PRO A 72 -5.06 -12.34 -10.64
CA PRO A 72 -4.05 -13.36 -10.86
C PRO A 72 -3.07 -13.44 -9.68
N SER A 73 -2.63 -14.63 -9.31
CA SER A 73 -1.75 -14.84 -8.14
C SER A 73 -0.45 -14.04 -8.21
N GLN A 74 0.11 -13.84 -9.40
CA GLN A 74 1.31 -13.01 -9.61
C GLN A 74 1.12 -11.53 -9.21
N HIS A 75 -0.14 -11.06 -9.14
CA HIS A 75 -0.53 -9.70 -8.79
C HIS A 75 -1.12 -9.63 -7.38
N VAL A 76 -0.82 -10.59 -6.51
CA VAL A 76 -1.34 -10.66 -5.15
C VAL A 76 -0.17 -10.83 -4.19
N ASN A 77 -0.14 -9.98 -3.16
CA ASN A 77 0.67 -10.21 -1.99
C ASN A 77 -0.20 -10.12 -0.74
N ASP A 78 -0.34 -11.21 -0.01
CA ASP A 78 -1.12 -11.33 1.23
C ASP A 78 -0.25 -11.73 2.44
N SER A 79 1.07 -11.74 2.26
CA SER A 79 2.01 -12.30 3.22
C SER A 79 2.83 -11.26 3.96
N ILE A 80 3.14 -10.11 3.33
CA ILE A 80 4.07 -9.12 3.88
C ILE A 80 3.40 -8.20 4.90
N VAL A 81 2.22 -7.66 4.57
CA VAL A 81 1.53 -6.71 5.45
C VAL A 81 0.75 -7.46 6.52
N LYS A 82 0.93 -7.03 7.78
CA LYS A 82 0.19 -7.58 8.92
C LYS A 82 -0.62 -6.49 9.60
N MET A 83 -1.84 -6.81 10.00
CA MET A 83 -2.73 -5.93 10.76
C MET A 83 -2.13 -5.54 12.11
N GLU A 84 -1.40 -6.44 12.76
CA GLU A 84 -0.68 -6.13 14.00
C GLU A 84 0.36 -5.02 13.79
N TRP A 85 1.11 -5.06 12.68
CA TRP A 85 2.03 -3.98 12.30
C TRP A 85 1.27 -2.71 11.93
N ALA A 86 0.21 -2.81 11.12
CA ALA A 86 -0.54 -1.65 10.64
C ALA A 86 -1.24 -0.89 11.79
N LEU A 87 -1.74 -1.61 12.79
CA LEU A 87 -2.41 -1.02 13.95
C LEU A 87 -1.47 -0.27 14.91
N ARG A 88 -0.15 -0.26 14.66
CA ARG A 88 0.80 0.61 15.40
C ARG A 88 0.72 2.06 14.95
N TYR A 89 0.08 2.34 13.80
CA TYR A 89 0.01 3.68 13.21
C TYR A 89 -1.35 4.34 13.47
N LYS A 90 -1.31 5.58 13.99
CA LYS A 90 -2.51 6.36 14.36
C LYS A 90 -3.57 6.45 13.24
N PRO A 91 -3.24 6.68 11.96
CA PRO A 91 -4.26 6.73 10.90
C PRO A 91 -5.03 5.42 10.74
N VAL A 92 -4.34 4.28 10.89
CA VAL A 92 -4.97 2.95 10.82
C VAL A 92 -5.82 2.70 12.05
N GLN A 93 -5.34 3.03 13.25
CA GLN A 93 -6.11 2.91 14.50
C GLN A 93 -7.44 3.69 14.42
N LYS A 94 -7.40 4.93 13.92
CA LYS A 94 -8.60 5.77 13.72
C LYS A 94 -9.59 5.11 12.77
N GLY A 95 -9.11 4.61 11.62
CA GLY A 95 -9.95 3.89 10.65
C GLY A 95 -10.51 2.59 11.21
N PHE A 96 -9.72 1.85 11.99
CA PHE A 96 -10.15 0.62 12.64
C PHE A 96 -11.25 0.86 13.66
N VAL A 97 -11.08 1.82 14.57
CA VAL A 97 -12.13 2.17 15.56
C VAL A 97 -13.41 2.60 14.85
N LYS A 98 -13.30 3.45 13.83
CA LYS A 98 -14.46 3.90 13.04
C LYS A 98 -15.16 2.74 12.35
N LEU A 99 -14.43 1.95 11.56
CA LEU A 99 -15.01 0.84 10.81
C LEU A 99 -15.57 -0.23 11.73
N LYS A 100 -14.93 -0.48 12.88
CA LYS A 100 -15.42 -1.40 13.90
C LYS A 100 -16.74 -0.95 14.52
N ALA A 101 -16.97 0.35 14.71
CA ALA A 101 -18.25 0.87 15.18
C ALA A 101 -19.33 0.85 14.07
N ASP A 102 -18.92 1.11 12.82
CA ASP A 102 -19.85 1.32 11.70
C ASP A 102 -20.02 0.11 10.77
N TRP A 103 -19.44 -1.05 11.09
CA TRP A 103 -19.37 -2.18 10.16
C TRP A 103 -20.76 -2.64 9.72
N ALA A 104 -21.71 -2.69 10.65
CA ALA A 104 -23.13 -3.00 10.45
C ALA A 104 -24.02 -1.75 10.29
N SER A 105 -23.49 -0.65 9.72
CA SER A 105 -24.30 0.48 9.27
C SER A 105 -25.39 0.04 8.28
N GLU A 106 -26.39 0.88 7.99
CA GLU A 106 -27.45 0.55 7.01
C GLU A 106 -26.89 0.08 5.66
N LYS A 107 -25.85 0.75 5.13
CA LYS A 107 -25.16 0.30 3.91
C LYS A 107 -24.45 -1.04 4.10
N GLY A 108 -23.83 -1.25 5.26
CA GLY A 108 -23.21 -2.51 5.64
C GLY A 108 -24.22 -3.67 5.70
N LYS A 109 -25.41 -3.44 6.27
CA LYS A 109 -26.50 -4.43 6.31
C LYS A 109 -27.06 -4.74 4.93
N ILE A 110 -27.18 -3.75 4.05
CA ILE A 110 -27.56 -3.97 2.64
C ILE A 110 -26.54 -4.90 1.96
N GLU A 111 -25.25 -4.63 2.13
CA GLU A 111 -24.21 -5.47 1.52
C GLU A 111 -24.15 -6.85 2.18
N LEU A 112 -24.27 -6.95 3.50
CA LEU A 112 -24.40 -8.20 4.25
C LEU A 112 -25.51 -9.07 3.67
N ARG A 113 -26.70 -8.50 3.42
CA ARG A 113 -27.82 -9.24 2.83
C ARG A 113 -27.48 -9.77 1.43
N LYS A 114 -26.80 -8.97 0.59
CA LYS A 114 -26.34 -9.44 -0.73
C LYS A 114 -25.35 -10.59 -0.61
N GLN A 115 -24.40 -10.50 0.33
CA GLN A 115 -23.42 -11.56 0.54
C GLN A 115 -24.09 -12.83 1.07
N LEU A 116 -25.06 -12.73 1.98
CA LEU A 116 -25.84 -13.87 2.44
C LEU A 116 -26.60 -14.54 1.30
N VAL A 117 -27.27 -13.79 0.42
CA VAL A 117 -27.95 -14.36 -0.75
C VAL A 117 -26.98 -15.10 -1.66
N LYS A 118 -25.79 -14.55 -1.93
CA LYS A 118 -24.76 -15.20 -2.76
C LYS A 118 -24.18 -16.46 -2.13
N ASN A 119 -24.15 -16.53 -0.80
CA ASN A 119 -23.56 -17.64 -0.05
C ASN A 119 -24.61 -18.53 0.63
N ASN A 120 -25.85 -18.55 0.13
CA ASN A 120 -26.95 -19.38 0.65
C ASN A 120 -27.18 -19.25 2.16
N GLY A 121 -27.08 -18.03 2.68
CA GLY A 121 -27.31 -17.68 4.08
C GLY A 121 -26.13 -17.93 5.01
N ILE A 122 -24.96 -18.38 4.53
CA ILE A 122 -23.81 -18.70 5.40
C ILE A 122 -22.55 -17.98 4.92
N LEU A 123 -21.98 -17.11 5.76
CA LEU A 123 -20.67 -16.49 5.54
C LEU A 123 -19.60 -17.34 6.22
N ARG A 124 -19.02 -18.26 5.44
CA ARG A 124 -18.08 -19.30 5.88
C ARG A 124 -16.72 -18.74 6.30
N HIS A 125 -15.97 -19.58 7.00
CA HIS A 125 -14.57 -19.36 7.29
C HIS A 125 -13.68 -19.67 6.08
N TYR A 126 -13.50 -18.68 5.19
CA TYR A 126 -12.53 -18.76 4.10
C TYR A 126 -11.10 -18.52 4.62
N ARG A 127 -10.12 -19.17 3.99
CA ARG A 127 -8.69 -18.99 4.31
C ARG A 127 -7.98 -18.04 3.36
N ASP A 128 -8.39 -18.00 2.09
CA ASP A 128 -7.84 -17.08 1.10
C ASP A 128 -8.52 -15.70 1.24
N VAL A 129 -7.71 -14.66 1.43
CA VAL A 129 -8.19 -13.29 1.58
C VAL A 129 -8.96 -12.80 0.36
N ARG A 130 -8.70 -13.35 -0.84
CA ARG A 130 -9.44 -13.02 -2.07
C ARG A 130 -10.85 -13.59 -2.06
N GLU A 131 -11.06 -14.76 -1.46
CA GLU A 131 -12.40 -15.32 -1.24
C GLU A 131 -13.14 -14.47 -0.22
N ILE A 132 -12.47 -14.12 0.89
CA ILE A 132 -13.02 -13.22 1.92
C ILE A 132 -13.47 -11.88 1.30
N ASP A 133 -12.59 -11.21 0.55
CA ASP A 133 -12.88 -9.92 -0.10
C ASP A 133 -14.00 -10.02 -1.14
N THR A 134 -14.14 -11.17 -1.80
CA THR A 134 -15.18 -11.36 -2.83
C THR A 134 -16.54 -11.68 -2.23
N LEU A 135 -16.58 -12.54 -1.21
CA LEU A 135 -17.79 -13.24 -0.77
C LEU A 135 -18.33 -12.76 0.57
N THR A 136 -17.54 -12.03 1.36
CA THR A 136 -17.91 -11.72 2.76
C THR A 136 -17.71 -10.27 3.14
N VAL A 137 -17.06 -9.44 2.32
CA VAL A 137 -16.90 -8.01 2.64
C VAL A 137 -18.26 -7.30 2.64
N VAL A 138 -18.51 -6.49 3.67
CA VAL A 138 -19.77 -5.75 3.83
C VAL A 138 -19.58 -4.25 3.96
N ASN A 139 -18.41 -3.80 4.43
CA ASN A 139 -18.14 -2.38 4.58
C ASN A 139 -16.64 -2.10 4.43
N SER A 140 -16.30 -0.83 4.23
CA SER A 140 -14.91 -0.38 4.15
C SER A 140 -14.78 1.08 4.56
N THR A 141 -13.56 1.47 4.94
CA THR A 141 -13.22 2.86 5.18
C THR A 141 -11.83 3.16 4.67
N LYS A 142 -11.60 4.42 4.30
CA LYS A 142 -10.27 4.89 3.88
C LYS A 142 -9.38 5.09 5.11
N ILE A 143 -8.13 4.69 4.99
CA ILE A 143 -7.10 4.83 6.02
C ILE A 143 -5.87 5.53 5.45
N GLY A 144 -5.06 6.10 6.34
CA GLY A 144 -3.98 6.99 5.95
C GLY A 144 -4.34 8.45 6.18
N ASP A 145 -3.33 9.31 6.06
CA ASP A 145 -3.53 10.75 6.18
C ASP A 145 -3.79 11.33 4.78
N TYR A 146 -4.91 12.02 4.62
CA TYR A 146 -5.31 12.64 3.35
C TYR A 146 -5.14 14.16 3.36
N LEU A 147 -4.69 14.74 4.48
CA LEU A 147 -4.42 16.16 4.61
C LEU A 147 -2.93 16.41 4.34
N TRP A 148 -2.60 16.59 3.05
CA TRP A 148 -1.23 16.87 2.61
C TRP A 148 -0.64 18.06 3.38
N GLY A 149 0.47 17.81 4.09
CA GLY A 149 1.23 18.86 4.78
C GLY A 149 0.92 19.07 6.26
N LEU A 150 -0.11 18.43 6.83
CA LEU A 150 -0.42 18.49 8.26
C LEU A 150 -0.40 17.10 8.89
N GLY A 151 0.74 16.68 9.45
CA GLY A 151 0.83 15.48 10.31
C GLY A 151 1.31 14.18 9.65
N GLU A 152 1.37 14.11 8.31
CA GLU A 152 1.99 12.99 7.59
C GLU A 152 3.46 12.81 8.00
N THR A 153 3.71 11.79 8.81
CA THR A 153 5.04 11.40 9.25
C THR A 153 5.63 10.45 8.22
N ILE A 154 6.82 10.78 7.71
CA ILE A 154 7.61 9.88 6.88
C ILE A 154 8.05 8.69 7.76
N ASN A 155 7.42 7.54 7.56
CA ASN A 155 7.65 6.32 8.31
C ASN A 155 7.40 5.09 7.42
N ASP A 156 7.61 3.91 7.98
CA ASP A 156 7.43 2.64 7.29
C ASP A 156 6.02 2.46 6.71
N TYR A 157 4.96 2.87 7.43
CA TYR A 157 3.59 2.82 6.90
C TYR A 157 3.40 3.75 5.69
N PHE A 158 3.98 4.95 5.72
CA PHE A 158 3.95 5.88 4.59
C PHE A 158 4.60 5.28 3.34
N GLY A 159 5.76 4.63 3.47
CA GLY A 159 6.46 3.98 2.35
C GLY A 159 5.84 2.66 1.89
N ALA A 160 5.03 2.01 2.72
CA ALA A 160 4.42 0.71 2.43
C ALA A 160 3.01 0.83 1.83
N ILE A 161 2.17 1.65 2.46
CA ILE A 161 0.74 1.81 2.12
C ILE A 161 0.41 3.28 1.89
N GLY A 162 0.77 4.15 2.85
CA GLY A 162 0.43 5.58 2.81
C GLY A 162 -1.07 5.83 2.97
N LYS A 163 -1.84 5.53 1.93
CA LYS A 163 -3.30 5.65 1.85
C LYS A 163 -3.86 4.34 1.31
N GLY A 164 -4.80 3.73 2.03
CA GLY A 164 -5.37 2.44 1.63
C GLY A 164 -6.83 2.29 2.03
N ASN A 165 -7.38 1.10 1.79
CA ASN A 165 -8.73 0.76 2.23
C ASN A 165 -8.66 -0.29 3.33
N LEU A 166 -9.22 0.04 4.49
CA LEU A 166 -9.54 -0.95 5.52
C LEU A 166 -10.92 -1.52 5.23
N LYS A 167 -11.04 -2.83 5.22
CA LYS A 167 -12.26 -3.57 4.90
C LYS A 167 -12.69 -4.42 6.09
N VAL A 168 -13.99 -4.70 6.16
CA VAL A 168 -14.58 -5.56 7.19
C VAL A 168 -15.44 -6.64 6.57
N ALA A 169 -15.25 -7.86 7.06
CA ALA A 169 -15.89 -9.08 6.61
C ALA A 169 -16.37 -9.91 7.82
N PRO A 170 -17.68 -10.01 8.08
CA PRO A 170 -18.20 -10.86 9.14
C PRO A 170 -18.22 -12.35 8.74
N GLN A 171 -18.21 -13.20 9.75
CA GLN A 171 -18.48 -14.64 9.67
C GLN A 171 -19.72 -14.96 10.49
N GLY A 172 -20.52 -15.90 10.01
CA GLY A 172 -21.78 -16.29 10.66
C GLY A 172 -22.83 -16.77 9.67
N TYR A 173 -24.08 -16.80 10.11
CA TYR A 173 -25.18 -17.34 9.31
C TYR A 173 -26.50 -16.60 9.52
N GLN A 174 -27.39 -16.70 8.54
CA GLN A 174 -28.75 -16.18 8.61
C GLN A 174 -29.64 -17.14 9.40
N ASP A 175 -30.45 -16.58 10.28
CA ASP A 175 -31.46 -17.31 11.06
C ASP A 175 -32.72 -16.44 11.25
N LYS A 176 -33.70 -16.94 12.00
CA LYS A 176 -34.87 -16.20 12.45
C LYS A 176 -34.89 -16.03 13.96
N PHE A 177 -35.02 -14.79 14.41
CA PHE A 177 -35.21 -14.49 15.84
C PHE A 177 -36.51 -13.72 16.01
N GLN A 178 -37.43 -14.26 16.82
CA GLN A 178 -38.77 -13.69 17.06
C GLN A 178 -39.52 -13.35 15.75
N GLY A 179 -39.39 -14.20 14.74
CA GLY A 179 -40.06 -14.04 13.44
C GLY A 179 -39.37 -13.09 12.45
N LYS A 180 -38.27 -12.43 12.84
CA LYS A 180 -37.48 -11.54 11.98
C LYS A 180 -36.24 -12.25 11.42
N ASP A 181 -35.87 -11.93 10.19
CA ASP A 181 -34.60 -12.37 9.59
C ASP A 181 -33.43 -11.69 10.31
N VAL A 182 -32.50 -12.47 10.83
CA VAL A 182 -31.30 -11.98 11.53
C VAL A 182 -30.04 -12.64 10.98
N PHE A 183 -28.90 -12.01 11.20
CA PHE A 183 -27.59 -12.60 11.04
C PHE A 183 -26.98 -12.86 12.41
N ILE A 184 -26.64 -14.11 12.67
CA ILE A 184 -25.91 -14.55 13.86
C ILE A 184 -24.42 -14.39 13.57
N THR A 185 -23.79 -13.42 14.22
CA THR A 185 -22.37 -13.10 14.02
C THR A 185 -21.51 -14.01 14.89
N GLU A 186 -20.55 -14.69 14.28
CA GLU A 186 -19.58 -15.55 14.97
C GLU A 186 -18.21 -14.89 15.11
N ALA A 187 -17.81 -14.08 14.12
CA ALA A 187 -16.57 -13.30 14.16
C ALA A 187 -16.65 -12.10 13.21
N ILE A 188 -15.80 -11.10 13.44
CA ILE A 188 -15.66 -9.93 12.57
C ILE A 188 -14.19 -9.81 12.15
N GLY A 189 -13.92 -9.84 10.85
CA GLY A 189 -12.58 -9.79 10.27
C GLY A 189 -12.27 -8.42 9.69
N PHE A 190 -11.06 -7.90 9.96
CA PHE A 190 -10.57 -6.62 9.42
C PHE A 190 -9.26 -6.83 8.67
N TYR A 191 -9.13 -6.21 7.50
CA TYR A 191 -7.91 -6.30 6.69
C TYR A 191 -7.74 -5.08 5.79
N ILE A 192 -6.51 -4.83 5.36
CA ILE A 192 -6.16 -3.78 4.41
C ILE A 192 -6.15 -4.37 3.00
N LYS A 193 -6.71 -3.63 2.04
CA LYS A 193 -6.57 -3.86 0.61
C LYS A 193 -6.08 -2.58 -0.06
N ASP A 194 -5.00 -2.66 -0.81
CA ASP A 194 -4.44 -1.53 -1.54
C ASP A 194 -3.70 -1.97 -2.82
N SER A 195 -3.41 -1.03 -3.73
CA SER A 195 -2.62 -1.31 -4.92
C SER A 195 -1.19 -0.79 -4.78
N TYR A 196 -0.21 -1.69 -4.91
CA TYR A 196 1.20 -1.35 -4.98
C TYR A 196 1.63 -1.29 -6.45
N ASP A 197 1.51 -0.11 -7.03
CA ASP A 197 1.73 0.15 -8.44
C ASP A 197 2.34 1.53 -8.67
N PHE A 198 2.96 1.70 -9.84
CA PHE A 198 3.59 2.95 -10.25
C PHE A 198 2.88 3.54 -11.48
N LEU A 199 1.54 3.52 -11.51
CA LEU A 199 0.76 4.15 -12.58
C LEU A 199 0.81 5.69 -12.47
N GLY A 200 0.71 6.37 -13.61
CA GLY A 200 0.80 7.84 -13.67
C GLY A 200 2.21 8.38 -13.42
N ASN A 201 2.31 9.65 -13.04
CA ASN A 201 3.58 10.37 -12.87
C ASN A 201 3.72 10.98 -11.47
N GLU A 202 3.36 10.22 -10.44
CA GLU A 202 3.46 10.66 -9.05
C GLU A 202 4.92 10.82 -8.61
N PHE A 203 5.15 11.81 -7.73
CA PHE A 203 6.43 12.06 -7.08
C PHE A 203 6.52 11.26 -5.77
N LEU A 204 7.58 10.45 -5.66
CA LEU A 204 7.79 9.49 -4.56
C LEU A 204 8.86 9.93 -3.57
N GLY A 205 9.32 11.19 -3.69
CA GLY A 205 10.30 11.78 -2.81
C GLY A 205 11.70 11.86 -3.40
N ILE A 206 12.63 12.30 -2.56
CA ILE A 206 14.03 12.52 -2.95
C ILE A 206 14.90 11.63 -2.08
N TRP A 207 15.65 10.75 -2.73
CA TRP A 207 16.27 9.60 -2.10
C TRP A 207 17.78 9.64 -2.25
N ASN A 208 18.47 9.16 -1.23
CA ASN A 208 19.88 8.82 -1.26
C ASN A 208 20.10 7.50 -0.49
N LYS A 209 21.34 7.03 -0.41
CA LYS A 209 21.68 5.77 0.26
C LYS A 209 21.31 5.70 1.75
N LYS A 210 21.12 6.85 2.40
CA LYS A 210 20.73 6.93 3.82
C LYS A 210 19.22 6.91 4.03
N GLY A 211 18.42 7.21 3.00
CA GLY A 211 16.97 7.29 3.11
C GLY A 211 16.34 8.34 2.20
N ILE A 212 15.08 8.64 2.49
CA ILE A 212 14.31 9.74 1.88
C ILE A 212 14.53 11.04 2.66
N LEU A 213 14.60 12.17 1.94
CA LEU A 213 14.63 13.50 2.54
C LEU A 213 13.31 13.81 3.26
N SER A 214 13.39 14.57 4.35
CA SER A 214 12.20 15.14 5.00
C SER A 214 11.47 16.11 4.06
N LYS A 215 10.18 16.39 4.28
CA LYS A 215 9.41 17.33 3.45
C LYS A 215 10.07 18.71 3.30
N LYS A 216 10.64 19.23 4.39
CA LYS A 216 11.37 20.52 4.39
C LYS A 216 12.62 20.44 3.51
N GLN A 217 13.42 19.39 3.67
CA GLN A 217 14.62 19.18 2.85
C GLN A 217 14.27 18.95 1.38
N ALA A 218 13.20 18.19 1.10
CA ALA A 218 12.73 17.93 -0.26
C ALA A 218 12.30 19.23 -0.97
N LEU A 219 11.57 20.12 -0.29
CA LEU A 219 11.19 21.43 -0.84
C LEU A 219 12.43 22.29 -1.15
N GLN A 220 13.40 22.33 -0.22
CA GLN A 220 14.65 23.06 -0.43
C GLN A 220 15.46 22.48 -1.60
N TYR A 221 15.52 21.16 -1.69
CA TYR A 221 16.20 20.45 -2.78
C TYR A 221 15.55 20.76 -4.12
N MET A 222 14.22 20.60 -4.26
CA MET A 222 13.53 20.79 -5.55
C MET A 222 13.70 22.21 -6.07
N ASN A 223 13.58 23.23 -5.20
CA ASN A 223 13.81 24.62 -5.58
C ASN A 223 15.24 24.84 -6.11
N ALA A 224 16.25 24.25 -5.45
CA ALA A 224 17.62 24.34 -5.91
C ALA A 224 17.89 23.54 -7.20
N TYR A 225 17.27 22.37 -7.34
CA TYR A 225 17.37 21.49 -8.50
C TYR A 225 16.78 22.14 -9.75
N ASP A 226 15.57 22.69 -9.65
CA ASP A 226 14.87 23.33 -10.77
C ASP A 226 15.58 24.61 -11.23
N LEU A 227 16.16 25.36 -10.29
CA LEU A 227 16.99 26.54 -10.57
C LEU A 227 18.44 26.19 -10.96
N LYS A 228 18.79 24.91 -11.10
CA LYS A 228 20.13 24.42 -11.47
C LYS A 228 21.25 24.94 -10.54
N LYS A 229 20.96 25.14 -9.26
CA LYS A 229 21.90 25.62 -8.23
C LYS A 229 22.78 24.48 -7.70
N TRP A 230 23.58 23.88 -8.58
CA TRP A 230 24.38 22.67 -8.27
C TRP A 230 25.38 22.88 -7.12
N LYS A 231 26.05 24.04 -7.06
CA LYS A 231 26.97 24.37 -5.97
C LYS A 231 26.24 24.42 -4.61
N PHE A 232 25.03 24.94 -4.59
CA PHE A 232 24.22 25.00 -3.38
C PHE A 232 23.78 23.60 -2.92
N LEU A 233 23.36 22.73 -3.85
CA LEU A 233 23.07 21.32 -3.54
C LEU A 233 24.30 20.58 -3.00
N TYR A 234 25.48 20.85 -3.56
CA TYR A 234 26.76 20.31 -3.07
C TYR A 234 27.08 20.81 -1.65
N ASP A 235 26.93 22.10 -1.40
CA ASP A 235 27.22 22.71 -0.09
C ASP A 235 26.28 22.19 1.02
N MET A 236 25.07 21.79 0.65
CA MET A 236 24.13 21.12 1.55
C MET A 236 24.39 19.60 1.70
N GLY A 237 25.37 19.03 1.01
CA GLY A 237 25.66 17.60 1.02
C GLY A 237 24.60 16.75 0.31
N MET A 238 23.85 17.33 -0.64
CA MET A 238 22.74 16.68 -1.34
C MET A 238 23.08 16.24 -2.77
N GLN A 239 24.34 16.34 -3.19
CA GLN A 239 24.80 16.04 -4.57
C GLN A 239 24.54 14.60 -5.03
N TRP A 240 24.33 13.67 -4.10
CA TRP A 240 24.04 12.25 -4.36
C TRP A 240 22.59 11.85 -4.05
N THR A 241 21.71 12.85 -4.02
CA THR A 241 20.28 12.64 -3.78
C THR A 241 19.55 12.82 -5.10
N VAL A 242 18.55 11.98 -5.39
CA VAL A 242 17.80 12.00 -6.66
C VAL A 242 16.29 12.05 -6.41
N PRO A 243 15.53 12.86 -7.16
CA PRO A 243 14.07 12.80 -7.12
C PRO A 243 13.59 11.53 -7.82
N VAL A 244 12.62 10.84 -7.22
CA VAL A 244 12.08 9.57 -7.72
C VAL A 244 10.61 9.75 -8.04
N TYR A 245 10.18 9.18 -9.17
CA TYR A 245 8.82 9.23 -9.68
C TYR A 245 8.35 7.85 -10.15
N ASN A 246 7.05 7.69 -10.29
CA ASN A 246 6.44 6.47 -10.84
C ASN A 246 7.03 6.07 -12.21
N LYS A 247 7.32 7.06 -13.07
CA LYS A 247 7.94 6.82 -14.38
C LYS A 247 9.30 6.10 -14.31
N ASP A 248 10.06 6.26 -13.23
CA ASP A 248 11.38 5.64 -13.09
C ASP A 248 11.24 4.12 -12.90
N PHE A 249 10.19 3.67 -12.22
CA PHE A 249 9.82 2.26 -12.08
C PHE A 249 9.32 1.67 -13.41
N ARG A 250 8.59 2.45 -14.22
CA ARG A 250 8.20 2.02 -15.57
C ARG A 250 9.39 1.88 -16.49
N GLU A 251 10.34 2.79 -16.40
CA GLU A 251 11.59 2.70 -17.14
C GLU A 251 12.42 1.49 -16.69
N TRP A 252 12.42 1.18 -15.40
CA TRP A 252 13.01 -0.07 -14.89
C TRP A 252 12.37 -1.31 -15.49
N GLN A 253 11.04 -1.41 -15.50
CA GLN A 253 10.32 -2.52 -16.14
C GLN A 253 10.70 -2.66 -17.61
N ARG A 254 10.77 -1.55 -18.34
CA ARG A 254 11.14 -1.51 -19.76
C ARG A 254 12.57 -2.00 -20.01
N ILE A 255 13.54 -1.56 -19.21
CA ILE A 255 14.97 -1.86 -19.42
C ILE A 255 15.35 -3.22 -18.84
N ARG A 256 14.85 -3.56 -17.65
CA ARG A 256 15.29 -4.74 -16.88
C ARG A 256 14.36 -5.94 -17.01
N ASN A 257 13.16 -5.76 -17.55
CA ASN A 257 12.11 -6.78 -17.64
C ASN A 257 11.85 -7.49 -16.28
N THR A 258 11.89 -6.69 -15.21
CA THR A 258 11.54 -7.08 -13.84
C THR A 258 10.71 -5.95 -13.21
N GLY A 259 10.00 -6.23 -12.12
CA GLY A 259 8.99 -5.32 -11.58
C GLY A 259 7.59 -5.81 -11.90
N ILE A 260 6.82 -6.24 -10.89
CA ILE A 260 5.40 -6.58 -11.07
C ILE A 260 4.57 -5.74 -10.10
N ASP A 261 3.57 -5.04 -10.61
CA ASP A 261 2.56 -4.37 -9.78
C ASP A 261 1.63 -5.40 -9.15
N PHE A 262 1.14 -5.15 -7.94
CA PHE A 262 0.30 -6.12 -7.24
C PHE A 262 -0.71 -5.44 -6.31
N ILE A 263 -1.76 -6.18 -5.96
CA ILE A 263 -2.66 -5.83 -4.88
C ILE A 263 -2.09 -6.39 -3.59
N VAL A 264 -1.94 -5.50 -2.62
CA VAL A 264 -1.55 -5.81 -1.26
C VAL A 264 -2.81 -6.13 -0.47
N PHE A 265 -2.82 -7.29 0.15
CA PHE A 265 -3.70 -7.63 1.24
C PHE A 265 -2.87 -7.75 2.52
N SER A 266 -3.42 -7.29 3.65
CA SER A 266 -2.91 -7.74 4.94
C SER A 266 -3.43 -9.13 5.26
N ASP A 267 -2.90 -9.74 6.32
CA ASP A 267 -3.65 -10.78 7.02
C ASP A 267 -4.98 -10.23 7.57
N VAL A 268 -5.88 -11.15 7.93
CA VAL A 268 -7.18 -10.79 8.49
C VAL A 268 -7.12 -10.85 10.00
N LEU A 269 -7.35 -9.70 10.64
CA LEU A 269 -7.54 -9.62 12.09
C LEU A 269 -8.98 -10.02 12.43
N TRP A 270 -9.16 -11.24 12.94
CA TRP A 270 -10.44 -11.70 13.46
C TRP A 270 -10.61 -11.31 14.92
N ILE A 271 -11.77 -10.73 15.24
CA ILE A 271 -12.20 -10.47 16.62
C ILE A 271 -13.54 -11.15 16.89
N PRO A 272 -13.85 -11.48 18.16
CA PRO A 272 -15.19 -11.94 18.50
C PRO A 272 -16.24 -10.85 18.22
N PRO A 273 -17.53 -11.22 18.07
CA PRO A 273 -18.61 -10.27 17.89
C PRO A 273 -18.65 -9.27 19.05
N LEU A 274 -18.97 -8.02 18.75
CA LEU A 274 -19.27 -7.04 19.80
C LEU A 274 -20.58 -7.43 20.49
N SER A 275 -20.76 -7.02 21.75
CA SER A 275 -21.92 -7.42 22.56
C SER A 275 -23.24 -7.18 21.84
N ASP A 276 -23.34 -6.04 21.17
CA ASP A 276 -24.57 -5.57 20.51
C ASP A 276 -24.68 -6.10 19.06
N ASP A 277 -23.62 -6.75 18.58
CA ASP A 277 -23.48 -7.22 17.20
C ASP A 277 -23.62 -8.74 17.04
N LYS A 278 -23.89 -9.46 18.13
CA LYS A 278 -24.08 -10.92 18.09
C LYS A 278 -25.27 -11.33 17.21
N ILE A 279 -26.31 -10.52 17.20
CA ILE A 279 -27.52 -10.73 16.39
C ILE A 279 -27.83 -9.42 15.67
N ILE A 280 -27.64 -9.40 14.35
CA ILE A 280 -27.92 -8.24 13.50
C ILE A 280 -29.27 -8.45 12.82
N GLU A 281 -30.24 -7.58 13.09
CA GLU A 281 -31.49 -7.55 12.31
C GLU A 281 -31.18 -7.19 10.85
N LEU A 282 -31.62 -8.04 9.93
CA LEU A 282 -31.44 -7.83 8.49
C LEU A 282 -32.55 -6.90 7.99
N LEU A 283 -32.18 -5.91 7.18
CA LEU A 283 -33.16 -5.00 6.57
C LEU A 283 -34.13 -5.78 5.69
N ASN A 284 -35.43 -5.50 5.83
CA ASN A 284 -36.47 -6.06 4.99
C ASN A 284 -36.27 -5.62 3.54
N LYS A 285 -36.67 -6.50 2.60
CA LYS A 285 -36.55 -6.27 1.15
C LYS A 285 -37.18 -4.95 0.71
#